data_AF-A0AA36E5P5-F1
#
_entry.id   AF-A0AA36E5P5-F1
#
_cell.length_a   1.000
_cell.length_b   1.000
_cell.length_c   1.000
_cell.angle_alpha   90.00
_cell.angle_beta   90.00
_cell.angle_gamma   90.00
#
_symmetry.space_group_name_H-M   'P 1'
#
loop_
_entity.id
_entity.type
_entity.pdbx_description
1 polymer ?
#
loop_
_entity_poly.entity_id
_entity_poly.type
_entity_poly.pdbx_seq_one_letter_code
_entity_poly.pdbx_strand_id
1 'polypeptide(L)'
;MDSDHPSTSISTLDTPPQPPPAIDSSQYPPEPLTERVLRALENRLLLLHRSNNDFFILGATGNVYTVTLSATPSCTCPDSTTPCKHILFVYIRLLSVSLDDPCLWRRTLRPCQLTRLLSAPVAVDAVAGVAIRQRYQELYLHRATTNPDGEGPPVQVEEGSNCPVCLEEMGGGDRKLVACETCKNPIHEECLVAWKKSSRRRLTSCVICRARWRDPAERERYINLSAYVSADENTIHGQEDVDNSGVNVND
;
A
#
# COMPACT_ATOMS: atom_id res chain seq x y z
N MET A 1 -59.45 47.49 56.63
CA MET A 1 -59.39 46.05 56.31
C MET A 1 -58.42 45.92 55.16
N ASP A 2 -57.49 44.99 55.34
CA ASP A 2 -56.47 44.51 54.41
C ASP A 2 -55.26 45.41 54.10
N SER A 3 -54.04 44.89 53.91
CA SER A 3 -53.27 43.71 54.33
C SER A 3 -51.98 43.82 53.50
N ASP A 4 -50.84 43.53 54.12
CA ASP A 4 -49.60 42.95 53.56
C ASP A 4 -48.90 43.46 52.27
N HIS A 5 -47.57 43.57 52.42
CA HIS A 5 -46.51 43.56 51.41
C HIS A 5 -46.67 42.45 50.35
N PRO A 6 -46.09 42.58 49.13
CA PRO A 6 -44.74 42.00 48.95
C PRO A 6 -43.80 42.69 47.94
N SER A 7 -42.51 42.46 48.20
CA SER A 7 -41.36 42.60 47.30
C SER A 7 -41.57 41.84 46.00
N THR A 8 -41.09 42.36 44.86
CA THR A 8 -40.76 41.50 43.72
C THR A 8 -39.56 42.05 42.95
N SER A 9 -38.51 41.24 43.00
CA SER A 9 -37.24 41.31 42.31
C SER A 9 -37.39 41.32 40.79
N ILE A 10 -36.59 42.13 40.12
CA ILE A 10 -36.38 42.10 38.66
C ILE A 10 -35.57 40.84 38.35
N SER A 11 -36.24 39.79 37.87
CA SER A 11 -35.60 38.62 37.30
C SER A 11 -35.22 38.90 35.85
N THR A 12 -33.93 39.10 35.57
CA THR A 12 -33.38 39.02 34.22
C THR A 12 -33.60 37.61 33.68
N LEU A 13 -34.38 37.50 32.60
CA LEU A 13 -34.50 36.25 31.84
C LEU A 13 -33.14 35.96 31.17
N ASP A 14 -32.43 34.97 31.70
CA ASP A 14 -31.31 34.33 31.00
C ASP A 14 -31.84 33.67 29.72
N THR A 15 -31.43 34.20 28.58
CA THR A 15 -31.68 33.57 27.29
C THR A 15 -30.64 32.45 27.11
N PRO A 16 -31.04 31.19 26.85
CA PRO A 16 -30.09 30.10 26.72
C PRO A 16 -29.14 30.36 25.53
N PRO A 17 -27.85 29.99 25.64
CA PRO A 17 -26.88 30.21 24.57
C PRO A 17 -27.36 29.48 23.30
N GLN A 18 -27.37 30.20 22.18
CA GLN A 18 -27.71 29.60 20.90
C GLN A 18 -26.72 28.44 20.60
N PRO A 19 -27.22 27.32 20.05
CA PRO A 19 -26.34 26.25 19.62
C PRO A 19 -25.35 26.79 18.58
N PRO A 20 -24.09 26.32 18.59
CA PRO A 20 -23.11 26.73 17.59
C PRO A 20 -23.66 26.49 16.18
N PRO A 21 -23.35 27.37 15.21
CA PRO A 21 -23.79 27.19 13.84
C PRO A 21 -23.37 25.79 13.34
N ALA A 22 -24.28 25.10 12.66
CA ALA A 22 -24.03 23.78 12.12
C ALA A 22 -22.75 23.83 11.27
N ILE A 23 -21.71 23.12 11.71
CA ILE A 23 -20.46 22.99 10.96
C ILE A 23 -20.81 22.31 9.65
N ASP A 24 -20.60 23.01 8.53
CA ASP A 24 -20.72 22.43 7.21
C ASP A 24 -19.68 21.31 7.11
N SER A 25 -20.14 20.07 7.20
CA SER A 25 -19.33 18.84 7.11
C SER A 25 -18.57 18.72 5.79
N SER A 26 -18.76 19.65 4.85
CA SER A 26 -17.96 19.84 3.64
C SER A 26 -16.54 20.39 3.91
N GLN A 27 -16.30 21.04 5.05
CA GLN A 27 -15.04 21.76 5.31
C GLN A 27 -13.96 20.93 6.01
N TYR A 28 -14.28 19.77 6.59
CA TYR A 28 -13.29 18.93 7.27
C TYR A 28 -13.36 17.48 6.78
N PRO A 29 -12.20 16.87 6.48
CA PRO A 29 -12.15 15.45 6.16
C PRO A 29 -12.64 14.64 7.37
N PRO A 30 -13.43 13.57 7.17
CA PRO A 30 -13.83 12.70 8.27
C PRO A 30 -12.56 12.15 8.95
N GLU A 31 -12.52 12.02 10.28
CA GLU A 31 -11.32 11.57 11.05
C GLU A 31 -10.54 10.40 10.42
N PRO A 32 -11.19 9.35 9.86
CA PRO A 32 -10.48 8.27 9.18
C PRO A 32 -9.68 8.71 7.95
N LEU A 33 -10.09 9.79 7.27
CA LEU A 33 -9.42 10.32 6.09
C LEU A 33 -8.20 11.18 6.47
N THR A 34 -8.26 11.92 7.58
CA THR A 34 -7.12 12.70 8.12
C THR A 34 -5.90 11.81 8.36
N GLU A 35 -6.09 10.68 9.03
CA GLU A 35 -5.01 9.70 9.27
C GLU A 35 -4.43 9.15 7.95
N ARG A 36 -5.28 8.93 6.95
CA ARG A 36 -4.82 8.45 5.63
C ARG A 36 -4.03 9.52 4.88
N VAL A 37 -4.40 10.79 5.01
CA VAL A 37 -3.65 11.93 4.46
C VAL A 37 -2.29 12.03 5.13
N LEU A 38 -2.22 11.99 6.48
CA LEU A 38 -0.95 11.99 7.20
C LEU A 38 -0.05 10.84 6.75
N ARG A 39 -0.59 9.63 6.64
CA ARG A 39 0.15 8.47 6.14
C ARG A 39 0.58 8.57 4.68
N ALA A 40 -0.09 9.38 3.85
CA ALA A 40 0.31 9.63 2.48
C ALA A 40 1.46 10.65 2.39
N LEU A 41 1.51 11.58 3.35
CA LEU A 41 2.55 12.61 3.47
C LEU A 41 3.84 12.05 4.10
N GLU A 42 3.71 11.34 5.23
CA GLU A 42 4.84 10.94 6.09
C GLU A 42 5.50 9.62 5.67
N ASN A 43 4.72 8.65 5.18
CA ASN A 43 5.33 7.38 4.79
C ASN A 43 6.23 7.58 3.57
N ARG A 44 7.34 6.83 3.54
CA ARG A 44 8.20 6.75 2.35
C ARG A 44 7.50 5.98 1.23
N LEU A 45 6.75 6.73 0.42
CA LEU A 45 6.08 6.27 -0.78
C LEU A 45 6.73 6.94 -1.98
N LEU A 46 6.98 6.19 -3.06
CA LEU A 46 7.68 6.69 -4.24
C LEU A 46 7.06 6.12 -5.51
N LEU A 47 7.03 6.91 -6.59
CA LEU A 47 6.64 6.45 -7.92
C LEU A 47 7.80 5.71 -8.59
N LEU A 48 7.54 4.48 -9.03
CA LEU A 48 8.50 3.68 -9.81
C LEU A 48 8.31 3.87 -11.30
N HIS A 49 7.06 3.85 -11.75
CA HIS A 49 6.71 3.93 -13.16
C HIS A 49 5.30 4.49 -13.31
N ARG A 50 5.04 5.17 -14.43
CA ARG A 50 3.72 5.64 -14.83
C ARG A 50 3.45 5.15 -16.25
N SER A 51 2.31 4.51 -16.45
CA SER A 51 1.83 4.06 -17.77
C SER A 51 0.39 4.51 -17.94
N ASN A 52 0.16 5.52 -18.79
CA ASN A 52 -1.16 6.14 -18.97
C ASN A 52 -1.81 6.57 -17.64
N ASN A 53 -2.78 5.78 -17.20
CA ASN A 53 -3.60 5.99 -16.00
C ASN A 53 -3.11 5.19 -14.78
N ASP A 54 -2.12 4.32 -14.98
CA ASP A 54 -1.56 3.45 -13.95
C ASP A 54 -0.27 4.03 -13.38
N PHE A 55 -0.19 4.02 -12.06
CA PHE A 55 0.92 4.51 -11.27
C PHE A 55 1.42 3.39 -10.38
N PHE A 56 2.68 3.00 -10.55
CA PHE A 56 3.32 1.92 -9.80
C PHE A 56 4.05 2.51 -8.60
N ILE A 57 3.50 2.31 -7.41
CA ILE A 57 3.90 2.96 -6.16
C ILE A 57 4.67 1.98 -5.29
N LEU A 58 5.89 2.36 -4.91
CA LEU A 58 6.64 1.69 -3.86
C LEU A 58 6.04 2.04 -2.50
N GLY A 59 5.59 1.03 -1.75
CA GLY A 59 5.10 1.17 -0.39
C GLY A 59 6.21 1.18 0.65
N ALA A 60 5.89 1.64 1.87
CA ALA A 60 6.84 1.70 2.99
C ALA A 60 7.49 0.36 3.37
N THR A 61 6.84 -0.77 3.09
CA THR A 61 7.37 -2.13 3.33
C THR A 61 8.14 -2.70 2.13
N GLY A 62 8.38 -1.89 1.09
CA GLY A 62 9.01 -2.31 -0.16
C GLY A 62 8.09 -3.01 -1.15
N ASN A 63 6.83 -3.28 -0.82
CA ASN A 63 5.86 -3.83 -1.78
C ASN A 63 5.48 -2.79 -2.83
N VAL A 64 5.33 -3.21 -4.08
CA VAL A 64 4.81 -2.38 -5.17
C VAL A 64 3.30 -2.54 -5.29
N TYR A 65 2.59 -1.43 -5.27
CA TYR A 65 1.15 -1.34 -5.48
C TYR A 65 0.85 -0.55 -6.75
N THR A 66 -0.23 -0.89 -7.44
CA THR A 66 -0.68 -0.14 -8.62
C THR A 66 -1.89 0.69 -8.23
N VAL A 67 -1.80 2.00 -8.47
CA VAL A 67 -2.92 2.94 -8.40
C VAL A 67 -3.39 3.22 -9.82
N THR A 68 -4.67 3.01 -10.09
CA THR A 68 -5.27 3.28 -11.40
C THR A 68 -6.23 4.46 -11.27
N LEU A 69 -5.95 5.56 -11.97
CA LEU A 69 -6.85 6.71 -12.02
C LEU A 69 -7.93 6.50 -13.08
N SER A 70 -9.17 6.48 -12.63
CA SER A 70 -10.36 6.39 -13.48
C SER A 70 -11.50 7.19 -12.86
N ALA A 71 -12.72 7.08 -13.40
CA ALA A 71 -13.90 7.65 -12.74
C ALA A 71 -14.06 7.14 -11.29
N THR A 72 -13.61 5.92 -11.01
CA THR A 72 -13.49 5.34 -9.66
C THR A 72 -12.05 4.88 -9.42
N PRO A 73 -11.21 5.75 -8.83
CA PRO A 73 -9.81 5.43 -8.55
C PRO A 73 -9.68 4.13 -7.74
N SER A 74 -8.72 3.29 -8.11
CA SER A 74 -8.50 2.01 -7.44
C SER A 74 -7.03 1.83 -7.08
N CYS A 75 -6.76 0.95 -6.11
CA CYS A 75 -5.40 0.59 -5.71
C CYS A 75 -5.35 -0.89 -5.35
N THR A 76 -4.27 -1.58 -5.75
CA THR A 76 -4.09 -3.01 -5.47
C THR A 76 -3.71 -3.33 -4.03
N CYS A 77 -3.51 -2.33 -3.18
CA CYS A 77 -3.11 -2.51 -1.78
C CYS A 77 -4.19 -3.20 -0.93
N PRO A 78 -3.84 -3.79 0.23
CA PRO A 78 -4.80 -4.51 1.07
C PRO A 78 -5.81 -3.61 1.83
N ASP A 79 -5.68 -2.27 1.74
CA ASP A 79 -6.66 -1.34 2.29
C ASP A 79 -7.93 -1.34 1.43
N SER A 80 -9.05 -1.82 1.99
CA SER A 80 -10.36 -1.86 1.32
C SER A 80 -11.05 -0.49 1.26
N THR A 81 -10.51 0.53 1.95
CA THR A 81 -11.09 1.87 1.96
C THR A 81 -10.52 2.71 0.82
N THR A 82 -11.41 3.34 0.05
CA THR A 82 -11.04 4.25 -1.05
C THR A 82 -11.48 5.68 -0.72
N PRO A 83 -10.60 6.69 -0.86
CA PRO A 83 -9.19 6.58 -1.27
C PRO A 83 -8.29 6.05 -0.13
N CYS A 84 -7.38 5.14 -0.47
CA CYS A 84 -6.34 4.68 0.45
C CYS A 84 -5.15 5.66 0.43
N LYS A 85 -4.19 5.49 1.34
CA LYS A 85 -3.00 6.35 1.40
C LYS A 85 -2.18 6.40 0.10
N HIS A 86 -2.19 5.35 -0.72
CA HIS A 86 -1.45 5.34 -2.00
C HIS A 86 -2.15 6.19 -3.07
N ILE A 87 -3.48 6.20 -3.10
CA ILE A 87 -4.27 7.09 -3.96
C ILE A 87 -4.04 8.54 -3.52
N LEU A 88 -4.09 8.80 -2.22
CA LEU A 88 -3.81 10.13 -1.66
C LEU A 88 -2.37 10.58 -1.93
N PHE A 89 -1.39 9.68 -1.89
CA PHE A 89 -0.02 9.96 -2.29
C PHE A 89 0.05 10.42 -3.76
N VAL A 90 -0.63 9.71 -4.67
CA VAL A 90 -0.70 10.11 -6.08
C VAL A 90 -1.32 11.50 -6.23
N TYR A 91 -2.38 11.81 -5.50
CA TYR A 91 -2.98 13.14 -5.59
C TYR A 91 -2.07 14.23 -5.02
N ILE A 92 -1.63 14.08 -3.78
CA ILE A 92 -1.03 15.17 -3.01
C ILE A 92 0.45 15.34 -3.37
N ARG A 93 1.22 14.25 -3.30
CA ARG A 93 2.68 14.33 -3.49
C ARG A 93 3.08 14.21 -4.94
N LEU A 94 2.41 13.36 -5.71
CA LEU A 94 2.81 13.08 -7.08
C LEU A 94 2.25 14.08 -8.10
N LEU A 95 0.97 14.46 -7.97
CA LEU A 95 0.26 15.37 -8.87
C LEU A 95 0.01 16.75 -8.24
N SER A 96 0.57 17.01 -7.07
CA SER A 96 0.54 18.32 -6.37
C SER A 96 -0.87 18.90 -6.18
N VAL A 97 -1.87 18.04 -5.93
CA VAL A 97 -3.23 18.47 -5.63
C VAL A 97 -3.26 19.10 -4.23
N SER A 98 -3.87 20.29 -4.13
CA SER A 98 -4.05 20.99 -2.85
C SER A 98 -4.84 20.15 -1.86
N LEU A 99 -4.46 20.21 -0.58
CA LEU A 99 -5.20 19.55 0.50
C LEU A 99 -6.63 20.03 0.60
N ASP A 100 -6.98 21.23 0.13
CA ASP A 100 -8.35 21.75 0.16
C ASP A 100 -9.20 21.30 -1.05
N ASP A 101 -8.61 20.57 -2.01
CA ASP A 101 -9.30 20.20 -3.25
C ASP A 101 -10.36 19.11 -2.99
N PRO A 102 -11.63 19.35 -3.38
CA PRO A 102 -12.70 18.38 -3.18
C PRO A 102 -12.51 17.02 -3.83
N CYS A 103 -11.60 16.86 -4.79
CA CYS A 103 -11.33 15.55 -5.38
C CYS A 103 -10.63 14.58 -4.44
N LEU A 104 -9.93 15.06 -3.40
CA LEU A 104 -9.19 14.22 -2.46
C LEU A 104 -10.08 13.30 -1.63
N TRP A 105 -11.31 13.72 -1.34
CA TRP A 105 -12.25 12.97 -0.49
C TRP A 105 -13.34 12.23 -1.27
N ARG A 106 -13.44 12.46 -2.58
CA ARG A 106 -14.45 11.81 -3.41
C ARG A 106 -14.02 10.41 -3.79
N ARG A 107 -14.94 9.44 -3.66
CA ARG A 107 -14.79 8.10 -4.21
C ARG A 107 -14.86 8.07 -5.73
N THR A 108 -15.50 9.08 -6.32
CA THR A 108 -15.70 9.20 -7.76
C THR A 108 -15.15 10.54 -8.25
N LEU A 109 -14.43 10.50 -9.36
CA LEU A 109 -13.91 11.68 -10.03
C LEU A 109 -14.85 12.09 -11.16
N ARG A 110 -15.10 13.40 -11.28
CA ARG A 110 -15.76 13.94 -12.47
C ARG A 110 -14.80 13.85 -13.67
N PRO A 111 -15.31 13.76 -14.91
CA PRO A 111 -14.46 13.68 -16.10
C PRO A 111 -13.43 14.81 -16.22
N CYS A 112 -13.82 16.04 -15.87
CA CYS A 112 -12.90 17.18 -15.85
C CYS A 112 -11.79 17.04 -14.80
N GLN A 113 -12.10 16.50 -13.61
CA GLN A 113 -11.12 16.26 -12.55
C GLN A 113 -10.13 15.17 -12.98
N LEU A 114 -10.64 14.06 -13.55
CA LEU A 114 -9.80 12.97 -14.04
C LEU A 114 -8.86 13.46 -15.16
N THR A 115 -9.38 14.21 -16.13
CA THR A 115 -8.57 14.77 -17.23
C THR A 115 -7.48 15.69 -16.70
N ARG A 116 -7.82 16.56 -15.73
CA ARG A 116 -6.84 17.43 -15.06
C ARG A 116 -5.75 16.63 -14.37
N LEU A 117 -6.11 15.60 -13.60
CA LEU A 117 -5.13 14.76 -12.87
C LEU A 117 -4.22 13.99 -13.83
N LEU A 118 -4.77 13.41 -14.90
CA LEU A 118 -3.96 12.70 -15.90
C LEU A 118 -3.06 13.64 -16.71
N SER A 119 -3.43 14.91 -16.86
CA SER A 119 -2.61 15.90 -17.56
C SER A 119 -1.59 16.61 -16.64
N ALA A 120 -1.68 16.42 -15.33
CA ALA A 120 -0.81 17.09 -14.38
C ALA A 120 0.65 16.58 -14.49
N PRO A 121 1.64 17.48 -14.33
CA PRO A 121 3.03 17.09 -14.26
C PRO A 121 3.29 16.25 -13.01
N VAL A 122 4.27 15.34 -13.11
CA VAL A 122 4.68 14.49 -11.99
C VAL A 122 5.77 15.21 -11.20
N ALA A 123 5.59 15.34 -9.89
CA ALA A 123 6.58 15.90 -8.99
C ALA A 123 7.82 14.99 -8.92
N VAL A 124 9.01 15.57 -9.15
CA VAL A 124 10.27 14.82 -9.31
C VAL A 124 10.73 14.18 -8.00
N ASP A 125 10.52 14.86 -6.87
CA ASP A 125 10.86 14.41 -5.51
C ASP A 125 10.04 13.18 -5.07
N ALA A 126 8.86 12.97 -5.67
CA ALA A 126 8.02 11.82 -5.43
C ALA A 126 8.42 10.60 -6.28
N VAL A 127 9.40 10.71 -7.19
CA VAL A 127 9.88 9.62 -8.04
C VAL A 127 11.04 8.88 -7.37
N ALA A 128 11.02 7.55 -7.42
CA ALA A 128 12.11 6.73 -6.89
C ALA A 128 13.42 6.91 -7.66
N GLY A 129 14.55 6.64 -6.99
CA GLY A 129 15.88 6.64 -7.59
C GLY A 129 15.99 5.72 -8.80
N VAL A 130 16.94 6.02 -9.69
CA VAL A 130 17.14 5.28 -10.95
C VAL A 130 17.38 3.79 -10.68
N ALA A 131 18.19 3.44 -9.68
CA ALA A 131 18.54 2.07 -9.35
C ALA A 131 17.29 1.23 -8.99
N ILE A 132 16.43 1.74 -8.12
CA ILE A 132 15.21 1.03 -7.71
C ILE A 132 14.23 0.87 -8.88
N ARG A 133 14.12 1.88 -9.74
CA ARG A 133 13.27 1.82 -10.94
C ARG A 133 13.76 0.78 -11.94
N GLN A 134 15.06 0.68 -12.16
CA GLN A 134 15.65 -0.36 -13.01
C GLN A 134 15.37 -1.76 -12.45
N ARG A 135 15.58 -1.97 -11.14
CA ARG A 135 15.26 -3.26 -10.50
C ARG A 135 13.78 -3.62 -10.60
N TYR A 136 12.90 -2.63 -10.45
CA TYR A 136 11.47 -2.83 -10.66
C TYR A 136 11.18 -3.32 -12.09
N GLN A 137 11.75 -2.66 -13.11
CA GLN A 137 11.55 -3.03 -14.52
C GLN A 137 12.02 -4.45 -14.81
N GLU A 138 13.22 -4.82 -14.35
CA GLU A 138 13.75 -6.18 -14.50
C GLU A 138 12.79 -7.24 -13.92
N LEU A 139 12.33 -7.03 -12.69
CA LEU A 139 11.40 -7.96 -12.03
C LEU A 139 10.02 -7.99 -12.69
N TYR A 140 9.54 -6.85 -13.15
CA TYR A 140 8.25 -6.74 -13.84
C TYR A 140 8.27 -7.51 -15.17
N LEU A 141 9.33 -7.33 -15.97
CA LEU A 141 9.51 -8.04 -17.24
C LEU A 141 9.70 -9.54 -17.01
N HIS A 142 10.53 -9.92 -16.04
CA HIS A 142 10.73 -11.33 -15.71
C HIS A 142 9.40 -12.00 -15.35
N ARG A 143 8.59 -11.36 -14.49
CA ARG A 143 7.27 -11.86 -14.12
C ARG A 143 6.32 -11.99 -15.31
N ALA A 144 6.32 -11.02 -16.22
CA ALA A 144 5.50 -11.08 -17.44
C ALA A 144 5.90 -12.25 -18.35
N THR A 145 7.17 -12.65 -18.36
CA THR A 145 7.66 -13.78 -19.17
C THR A 145 7.47 -15.15 -18.53
N THR A 146 7.62 -15.25 -17.20
CA THR A 146 7.55 -16.56 -16.52
C THR A 146 6.14 -16.93 -16.13
N ASN A 147 5.29 -15.95 -15.79
CA ASN A 147 3.95 -16.18 -15.23
C ASN A 147 2.92 -15.24 -15.89
N PRO A 148 2.63 -15.38 -17.20
CA PRO A 148 1.61 -14.57 -17.87
C PRO A 148 0.21 -14.72 -17.20
N ASP A 149 -0.07 -15.90 -16.65
CA ASP A 149 -1.34 -16.23 -15.96
C ASP A 149 -1.24 -16.17 -14.42
N GLY A 150 -0.07 -15.81 -13.86
CA GLY A 150 0.11 -15.65 -12.42
C GLY A 150 0.36 -16.93 -11.61
N GLU A 151 0.56 -18.09 -12.25
CA GLU A 151 0.96 -19.34 -11.59
C GLU A 151 2.47 -19.38 -11.34
N GLY A 152 2.86 -19.62 -10.08
CA GLY A 152 4.25 -19.74 -9.65
C GLY A 152 5.01 -20.90 -10.34
N PRO A 153 6.35 -20.95 -10.20
CA PRO A 153 7.16 -22.01 -10.78
C PRO A 153 6.64 -23.40 -10.39
N PRO A 154 6.64 -24.38 -11.32
CA PRO A 154 6.20 -25.73 -11.00
C PRO A 154 7.06 -26.31 -9.87
N VAL A 155 6.40 -26.86 -8.86
CA VAL A 155 7.06 -27.54 -7.75
C VAL A 155 7.81 -28.75 -8.31
N GLN A 156 9.12 -28.82 -8.11
CA GLN A 156 9.91 -29.99 -8.49
C GLN A 156 9.64 -31.12 -7.51
N VAL A 157 9.29 -32.28 -8.04
CA VAL A 157 8.88 -33.48 -7.29
C VAL A 157 9.85 -34.60 -7.67
N GLU A 158 10.49 -35.22 -6.68
CA GLU A 158 11.26 -36.43 -6.93
C GLU A 158 10.32 -37.60 -7.24
N GLU A 159 10.68 -38.43 -8.22
CA GLU A 159 9.93 -39.65 -8.59
C GLU A 159 9.71 -40.54 -7.34
N GLY A 160 8.46 -40.94 -7.10
CA GLY A 160 8.07 -41.75 -5.94
C GLY A 160 7.93 -41.00 -4.62
N SER A 161 7.93 -39.65 -4.61
CA SER A 161 7.66 -38.90 -3.39
C SER A 161 6.16 -38.90 -3.03
N ASN A 162 5.87 -39.16 -1.75
CA ASN A 162 4.50 -39.25 -1.22
C ASN A 162 4.12 -38.02 -0.39
N CYS A 163 2.88 -37.58 -0.51
CA CYS A 163 2.37 -36.48 0.29
C CYS A 163 2.34 -36.89 1.78
N PRO A 164 2.97 -36.16 2.69
CA PRO A 164 3.05 -36.53 4.11
C PRO A 164 1.72 -36.41 4.87
N VAL A 165 0.66 -35.91 4.23
CA VAL A 165 -0.67 -35.77 4.84
C VAL A 165 -1.59 -36.92 4.45
N CYS A 166 -1.68 -37.25 3.16
CA CYS A 166 -2.56 -38.33 2.66
C CYS A 166 -1.82 -39.62 2.28
N LEU A 167 -0.48 -39.59 2.25
CA LEU A 167 0.39 -40.72 1.88
C LEU A 167 0.25 -41.20 0.42
N GLU A 168 -0.39 -40.39 -0.43
CA GLU A 168 -0.53 -40.66 -1.87
C GLU A 168 0.66 -40.10 -2.65
N GLU A 169 1.00 -40.74 -3.76
CA GLU A 169 2.09 -40.35 -4.64
C GLU A 169 1.84 -38.98 -5.28
N MET A 170 2.86 -38.12 -5.32
CA MET A 170 2.79 -36.76 -5.85
C MET A 170 3.17 -36.69 -7.34
N GLY A 171 3.84 -37.71 -7.87
CA GLY A 171 4.16 -37.83 -9.29
C GLY A 171 3.00 -38.45 -10.06
N GLY A 172 2.48 -37.76 -11.08
CA GLY A 172 1.53 -38.32 -12.05
C GLY A 172 0.04 -38.00 -11.86
N GLY A 173 -0.33 -37.11 -10.92
CA GLY A 173 -1.71 -36.64 -10.75
C GLY A 173 -1.92 -35.17 -11.15
N ASP A 174 -3.12 -34.79 -11.59
CA ASP A 174 -3.54 -33.40 -11.90
C ASP A 174 -3.79 -32.55 -10.63
N ARG A 175 -3.12 -32.91 -9.53
CA ARG A 175 -3.33 -32.28 -8.22
C ARG A 175 -2.28 -31.22 -8.00
N LYS A 176 -2.72 -30.02 -7.63
CA LYS A 176 -1.81 -28.90 -7.41
C LYS A 176 -0.92 -29.16 -6.20
N LEU A 177 0.38 -28.96 -6.38
CA LEU A 177 1.39 -29.15 -5.35
C LEU A 177 1.90 -27.81 -4.83
N VAL A 178 2.21 -27.77 -3.54
CA VAL A 178 2.86 -26.66 -2.86
C VAL A 178 4.02 -27.19 -2.03
N ALA A 179 5.13 -26.46 -1.95
CA ALA A 179 6.31 -26.89 -1.20
C ALA A 179 6.62 -25.96 -0.03
N CYS A 180 7.15 -26.53 1.05
CA CYS A 180 7.64 -25.74 2.18
C CYS A 180 8.89 -24.94 1.78
N GLU A 181 8.97 -23.65 2.11
CA GLU A 181 10.16 -22.84 1.79
C GLU A 181 11.43 -23.32 2.48
N THR A 182 11.30 -23.86 3.69
CA THR A 182 12.43 -24.24 4.55
C THR A 182 12.94 -25.64 4.24
N CYS A 183 12.04 -26.63 4.24
CA CYS A 183 12.44 -28.03 4.04
C CYS A 183 12.18 -28.55 2.63
N LYS A 184 11.63 -27.72 1.72
CA LYS A 184 11.34 -28.03 0.30
C LYS A 184 10.41 -29.21 0.03
N ASN A 185 9.92 -29.89 1.07
CA ASN A 185 8.98 -31.00 0.88
C ASN A 185 7.67 -30.55 0.25
N PRO A 186 7.26 -31.17 -0.87
CA PRO A 186 5.98 -30.94 -1.51
C PRO A 186 4.83 -31.60 -0.73
N ILE A 187 3.66 -30.99 -0.83
CA ILE A 187 2.38 -31.48 -0.31
C ILE A 187 1.27 -31.05 -1.30
N HIS A 188 0.15 -31.77 -1.35
CA HIS A 188 -1.02 -31.32 -2.10
C HIS A 188 -1.60 -30.02 -1.50
N GLU A 189 -2.09 -29.10 -2.34
CA GLU A 189 -2.68 -27.83 -1.91
C GLU A 189 -3.87 -28.07 -0.97
N GLU A 190 -4.77 -28.99 -1.32
CA GLU A 190 -5.92 -29.37 -0.50
C GLU A 190 -5.52 -29.99 0.83
N CYS A 191 -4.41 -30.74 0.86
CA CYS A 191 -3.86 -31.31 2.10
C CYS A 191 -3.32 -30.21 3.01
N LEU A 192 -2.66 -29.19 2.45
CA LEU A 192 -2.26 -28.00 3.20
C LEU A 192 -3.48 -27.25 3.74
N VAL A 193 -4.55 -27.08 2.94
CA VAL A 193 -5.78 -26.41 3.36
C VAL A 193 -6.46 -27.17 4.50
N ALA A 194 -6.54 -28.49 4.42
CA ALA A 194 -7.05 -29.33 5.51
C ALA A 194 -6.21 -29.17 6.78
N TRP A 195 -4.88 -29.17 6.63
CA TRP A 195 -3.94 -28.94 7.73
C TRP A 195 -4.10 -27.54 8.37
N LYS A 196 -4.30 -26.50 7.55
CA LYS A 196 -4.58 -25.13 8.01
C LYS A 196 -5.83 -25.10 8.89
N LYS A 197 -6.90 -25.79 8.48
CA LYS A 197 -8.19 -25.83 9.20
C LYS A 197 -8.11 -26.58 10.53
N SER A 198 -7.29 -27.63 10.63
CA SER A 198 -7.14 -28.42 11.85
C SER A 198 -6.17 -27.81 12.88
N SER A 199 -5.32 -26.88 12.45
CA SER A 199 -4.36 -26.22 13.34
C SER A 199 -5.06 -25.18 14.23
N ARG A 200 -5.04 -25.38 15.55
CA ARG A 200 -5.57 -24.42 16.55
C ARG A 200 -4.77 -23.10 16.64
N ARG A 201 -3.72 -22.92 15.82
CA ARG A 201 -2.86 -21.73 15.84
C ARG A 201 -3.23 -20.76 14.72
N ARG A 202 -3.10 -19.45 14.97
CA ARG A 202 -3.36 -18.37 14.00
C ARG A 202 -2.40 -18.36 12.79
N LEU A 203 -1.36 -19.19 12.79
CA LEU A 203 -0.32 -19.22 11.76
C LEU A 203 -0.16 -20.65 11.23
N THR A 204 -0.24 -20.80 9.91
CA THR A 204 0.04 -22.06 9.24
C THR A 204 1.50 -22.45 9.44
N SER A 205 1.76 -23.69 9.83
CA SER A 205 3.11 -24.24 10.00
C SER A 205 3.27 -25.50 9.17
N CYS A 206 4.49 -25.77 8.73
CA CYS A 206 4.85 -26.97 7.98
C CYS A 206 4.62 -28.24 8.80
N VAL A 207 3.95 -29.22 8.19
CA VAL A 207 3.73 -30.56 8.77
C VAL A 207 5.04 -31.28 9.08
N ILE A 208 6.10 -31.01 8.30
CA ILE A 208 7.42 -31.63 8.44
C ILE A 208 8.29 -30.84 9.41
N CYS A 209 8.72 -29.64 9.01
CA CYS A 209 9.73 -28.88 9.74
C CYS A 209 9.17 -27.86 10.74
N ARG A 210 7.83 -27.71 10.84
CA ARG A 210 7.13 -26.74 11.68
C ARG A 210 7.45 -25.26 11.42
N ALA A 211 8.29 -24.96 10.44
CA ALA A 211 8.52 -23.60 9.98
C ALA A 211 7.19 -22.95 9.55
N ARG A 212 7.08 -21.63 9.71
CA ARG A 212 5.89 -20.88 9.28
C ARG A 212 5.69 -21.08 7.78
N TRP A 213 4.51 -21.56 7.39
CA TRP A 213 4.12 -21.63 5.99
C TRP A 213 3.76 -20.22 5.52
N ARG A 214 4.52 -19.70 4.56
CA ARG A 214 4.13 -18.48 3.83
C ARG A 214 3.26 -18.90 2.65
N ASP A 215 2.14 -18.23 2.47
CA ASP A 215 1.29 -18.50 1.32
C ASP A 215 2.03 -18.02 0.05
N PRO A 216 2.18 -18.85 -1.00
CA PRO A 216 2.66 -18.38 -2.30
C PRO A 216 1.85 -17.18 -2.78
N ALA A 217 0.54 -17.19 -2.51
CA ALA A 217 -0.36 -16.07 -2.78
C ALA A 217 0.02 -14.78 -2.02
N GLU A 218 0.70 -14.84 -0.87
CA GLU A 218 1.21 -13.66 -0.16
C GLU A 218 2.54 -13.15 -0.74
N ARG A 219 3.37 -14.03 -1.33
CA ARG A 219 4.68 -13.69 -1.91
C ARG A 219 4.61 -13.26 -3.36
N GLU A 220 3.69 -13.84 -4.13
CA GLU A 220 3.55 -13.57 -5.56
C GLU A 220 2.55 -12.45 -5.84
N ARG A 221 1.71 -12.02 -4.88
CA ARG A 221 0.73 -10.97 -5.17
C ARG A 221 1.37 -9.63 -5.54
N TYR A 222 2.53 -9.29 -4.97
CA TYR A 222 3.21 -8.02 -5.23
C TYR A 222 4.69 -8.24 -5.52
N ILE A 223 5.24 -7.43 -6.42
CA ILE A 223 6.70 -7.28 -6.52
C ILE A 223 7.19 -6.62 -5.23
N ASN A 224 8.19 -7.20 -4.57
CA ASN A 224 8.78 -6.64 -3.35
C ASN A 224 10.22 -6.21 -3.62
N LEU A 225 10.51 -4.94 -3.33
CA LEU A 225 11.80 -4.30 -3.54
C LEU A 225 12.54 -4.01 -2.23
N SER A 226 12.06 -4.50 -1.08
CA SER A 226 12.61 -4.16 0.25
C SER A 226 14.12 -4.42 0.38
N ALA A 227 14.63 -5.46 -0.29
CA ALA A 227 16.05 -5.79 -0.33
C ALA A 227 16.94 -4.72 -1.03
N TYR A 228 16.34 -3.88 -1.87
CA TYR A 228 17.06 -2.89 -2.67
C TYR A 228 16.94 -1.47 -2.11
N VAL A 229 15.88 -1.17 -1.34
CA VAL A 229 15.62 0.18 -0.84
C VAL A 229 16.71 0.70 0.10
N SER A 230 17.38 -0.18 0.86
CA SER A 230 18.47 0.20 1.77
C SER A 230 19.75 0.68 1.06
N ALA A 231 19.89 0.42 -0.25
CA ALA A 231 21.07 0.82 -1.02
C ALA A 231 20.98 2.25 -1.59
N ASP A 232 19.76 2.78 -1.77
CA ASP A 232 19.54 4.11 -2.36
C ASP A 232 19.79 5.24 -1.34
N GLU A 233 19.65 4.98 -0.03
CA GLU A 233 19.86 5.97 1.03
C GLU A 233 21.33 6.42 1.17
N ASN A 234 22.29 5.54 0.86
CA ASN A 234 23.72 5.91 0.92
C ASN A 234 24.18 6.78 -0.25
N THR A 235 23.38 6.95 -1.31
CA THR A 235 23.81 7.68 -2.51
C THR A 235 23.48 9.17 -2.42
N ILE A 236 22.52 9.59 -1.58
CA ILE A 236 22.12 11.00 -1.43
C ILE A 236 23.07 11.77 -0.49
N HIS A 237 23.73 11.10 0.45
CA HIS A 237 24.66 11.75 1.40
C HIS A 237 26.13 11.79 0.92
N GLY A 238 26.45 11.31 -0.28
CA GLY A 238 27.82 11.23 -0.78
C GLY A 238 28.25 12.39 -1.69
N GLN A 239 27.43 13.42 -1.86
CA GLN A 239 27.62 14.41 -2.95
C GLN A 239 27.78 15.86 -2.50
N GLU A 240 27.98 16.12 -1.20
CA GLU A 240 28.21 17.48 -0.66
C GLU A 240 29.68 17.80 -0.31
N ASP A 241 30.61 16.84 -0.41
CA ASP A 241 32.01 17.04 0.02
C ASP A 241 33.05 16.92 -1.12
N VAL A 242 32.84 17.55 -2.28
CA VAL A 242 33.94 17.79 -3.23
C VAL A 242 33.70 19.09 -4.00
N ASP A 243 33.94 20.24 -3.37
CA ASP A 243 34.39 21.44 -4.09
C ASP A 243 34.88 22.52 -3.10
N ASN A 244 36.07 22.31 -2.54
CA ASN A 244 36.93 23.45 -2.18
C ASN A 244 38.40 23.03 -2.14
N SER A 245 39.04 23.03 -3.31
CA SER A 245 40.51 23.05 -3.38
C SER A 245 41.00 24.01 -4.47
N GLY A 246 41.31 25.22 -4.02
CA GLY A 246 42.54 25.94 -4.36
C GLY A 246 42.75 26.30 -5.83
N VAL A 247 42.26 27.48 -6.22
CA VAL A 247 42.91 28.26 -7.29
C VAL A 247 44.22 28.81 -6.71
N ASN A 248 45.35 28.23 -7.10
CA ASN A 248 46.66 28.84 -6.92
C ASN A 248 47.33 28.88 -8.29
N VAL A 249 47.22 30.02 -8.97
CA VAL A 249 47.90 30.29 -10.24
C VAL A 249 49.16 31.08 -9.92
N ASN A 250 50.30 30.40 -10.00
CA ASN A 250 51.58 31.06 -10.23
C ASN A 250 51.73 31.27 -11.74
N ASP A 251 51.77 32.53 -12.17
CA ASP A 251 52.79 33.08 -13.08
C ASP A 251 52.75 34.61 -13.04
#